data_AF-A0A447PIY8-F1
#
_entry.id   AF-A0A447PIY8-F1
#
_cell.length_a   1.000
_cell.length_b   1.000
_cell.length_c   1.000
_cell.angle_alpha   90.00
_cell.angle_beta   90.00
_cell.angle_gamma   90.00
#
_symmetry.space_group_name_H-M   'P 1'
#
loop_
_entity.id
_entity.type
_entity.pdbx_description
1 polymer ?
#
loop_
_entity_poly.entity_id
_entity_poly.type
_entity_poly.pdbx_seq_one_letter_code
_entity_poly.pdbx_strand_id
1 'polypeptide(L)' 'MKPVLRGVFAAGDCTTVPYKQIIIATGEGAKASLSAFDYLIRTKIA' A
#
# COMPACT_ATOMS: atom_id res chain seq x y z
N MET A 1 0.63 -5.70 1.74
CA MET A 1 0.40 -5.29 0.34
C MET A 1 1.72 -5.37 -0.41
N LYS A 2 1.73 -5.93 -1.62
CA LYS A 2 2.95 -6.03 -2.42
C LYS A 2 3.24 -4.66 -3.08
N PRO A 3 4.48 -4.15 -3.02
CA PRO A 3 4.85 -2.92 -3.70
C PRO A 3 4.77 -3.06 -5.22
N VAL A 4 4.45 -1.95 -5.91
CA VAL A 4 4.49 -1.86 -7.38
C VAL A 4 5.94 -1.71 -7.86
N LEU A 5 6.74 -1.00 -7.07
CA LEU A 5 8.21 -0.91 -7.15
C LEU A 5 8.75 -0.92 -5.72
N ARG A 6 9.99 -1.34 -5.44
CA ARG A 6 10.50 -1.36 -4.05
C ARG A 6 10.31 0.00 -3.37
N GLY A 7 9.61 0.00 -2.23
CA GLY A 7 9.24 1.22 -1.48
C GLY A 7 8.03 2.00 -2.01
N VAL A 8 7.47 1.64 -3.17
CA VAL A 8 6.30 2.30 -3.78
C VAL A 8 5.06 1.43 -3.63
N PHE A 9 4.06 1.95 -2.92
CA PHE A 9 2.78 1.32 -2.66
C PHE A 9 1.66 2.19 -3.21
N ALA A 10 0.59 1.56 -3.71
CA ALA A 10 -0.62 2.23 -4.19
C ALA A 10 -1.82 1.68 -3.41
N ALA A 11 -2.94 2.40 -3.32
CA ALA A 11 -4.12 1.95 -2.59
C ALA A 11 -5.40 2.57 -3.15
N GLY A 12 -6.51 1.84 -3.07
CA GLY A 12 -7.83 2.35 -3.44
C GLY A 12 -8.02 2.44 -4.94
N ASP A 13 -8.76 3.45 -5.40
CA ASP A 13 -9.34 3.42 -6.75
C ASP A 13 -8.30 3.48 -7.88
N CYS A 14 -7.10 4.01 -7.61
CA CYS A 14 -5.99 4.03 -8.55
C CYS A 14 -5.29 2.67 -8.74
N THR A 15 -5.69 1.64 -7.99
CA THR A 15 -5.15 0.28 -8.12
C THR A 15 -6.09 -0.63 -8.92
N THR A 16 -5.69 -1.90 -9.05
CA THR A 16 -6.46 -2.95 -9.72
C THR A 16 -7.54 -3.57 -8.82
N VAL A 17 -7.93 -2.95 -7.69
CA VAL A 17 -9.06 -3.46 -6.91
C VAL A 17 -10.35 -3.46 -7.74
N PRO A 18 -11.15 -4.53 -7.66
CA PRO A 18 -12.33 -4.69 -8.50
C PRO A 18 -13.46 -3.71 -8.16
N TYR A 19 -13.50 -3.22 -6.91
CA TYR A 19 -14.57 -2.36 -6.42
C TYR A 19 -14.03 -1.04 -5.91
N LYS A 20 -14.74 0.04 -6.23
CA LYS A 20 -14.32 1.43 -6.05
C LYS A 20 -15.23 2.12 -5.03
N GLN A 21 -15.07 1.75 -3.76
CA GLN A 21 -15.92 2.18 -2.65
C GLN A 21 -15.07 2.75 -1.52
N ILE A 22 -15.62 3.72 -0.78
CA ILE A 22 -14.90 4.43 0.29
C ILE A 22 -14.28 3.44 1.28
N ILE A 23 -15.07 2.50 1.81
CA ILE A 23 -14.59 1.55 2.82
C ILE A 23 -13.50 0.60 2.29
N ILE A 24 -13.55 0.30 0.99
CA ILE A 24 -12.55 -0.56 0.32
C ILE A 24 -11.25 0.22 0.15
N ALA A 25 -11.32 1.46 -0.33
CA ALA A 25 -10.16 2.34 -0.45
C ALA A 25 -9.49 2.61 0.91
N THR A 26 -10.28 2.81 1.97
CA THR A 26 -9.75 2.98 3.33
C THR A 26 -9.03 1.72 3.83
N GLY A 27 -9.60 0.53 3.63
CA GLY A 27 -8.96 -0.74 3.99
C GLY A 27 -7.69 -1.02 3.19
N GLU A 28 -7.69 -0.68 1.90
CA GLU A 28 -6.50 -0.69 1.05
C GLU A 28 -5.41 0.26 1.56
N GLY A 29 -5.78 1.49 1.93
CA GLY A 29 -4.87 2.48 2.49
C GLY A 29 -4.20 2.00 3.78
N ALA A 30 -4.97 1.36 4.67
CA ALA A 30 -4.43 0.77 5.89
C ALA A 30 -3.38 -0.33 5.59
N LYS A 31 -3.68 -1.24 4.66
CA LYS A 31 -2.72 -2.28 4.23
C LYS A 31 -1.46 -1.67 3.61
N ALA A 32 -1.59 -0.66 2.75
CA ALA A 32 -0.46 0.00 2.09
C ALA A 32 0.43 0.72 3.10
N SER A 33 -0.15 1.44 4.07
CA SER A 33 0.57 2.12 5.15
C SER A 33 1.38 1.15 6.00
N LEU A 34 0.77 0.05 6.48
CA LEU A 34 1.49 -0.96 7.26
C LEU A 34 2.62 -1.63 6.45
N SER A 35 2.42 -1.83 5.16
CA SER A 35 3.46 -2.40 4.28
C SER A 35 4.61 -1.43 4.03
N ALA A 36 4.32 -0.14 3.89
CA ALA A 36 5.32 0.90 3.78
C ALA A 36 6.13 1.04 5.07
N PHE A 37 5.46 0.98 6.23
CA PHE A 37 6.13 0.95 7.53
C PHE A 37 7.06 -0.25 7.66
N ASP A 38 6.57 -1.46 7.36
CA ASP A 38 7.38 -2.69 7.39
C ASP A 38 8.59 -2.61 6.45
N TYR A 39 8.41 -2.03 5.25
CA TYR A 39 9.49 -1.77 4.32
C TYR A 39 10.55 -0.82 4.90
N LEU A 40 10.14 0.29 5.53
CA LEU A 40 11.07 1.26 6.11
C LEU A 40 11.88 0.68 7.26
N ILE A 41 11.27 -0.09 8.17
CA ILE A 41 11.99 -0.65 9.32
C ILE A 41 12.95 -1.79 8.94
N ARG A 42 12.70 -2.48 7.82
CA ARG A 42 13.52 -3.60 7.33
C ARG A 42 14.58 -3.17 6.32
N THR A 43 14.47 -1.97 5.76
CA THR A 43 15.40 -1.46 4.76
C THR A 43 16.32 -0.44 5.40
N LYS A 44 17.61 -0.77 5.54
CA LYS A 44 18.64 0.23 5.85
C LYS A 44 18.76 1.17 4.66
N ILE A 45 18.44 2.44 4.87
CA ILE A 45 18.85 3.52 3.96
C ILE A 45 20.36 3.64 4.15
N ALA A 46 21.13 3.25 3.14
CA ALA A 46 22.59 3.40 3.09
C ALA A 46 22.96 4.80 2.63
#